data_AF-A0A9D5NEQ6-F1
#
_entry.id   AF-A0A9D5NEQ6-F1
#
_cell.length_a   1.000
_cell.length_b   1.000
_cell.length_c   1.000
_cell.angle_alpha   90.00
_cell.angle_beta   90.00
_cell.angle_gamma   90.00
#
_symmetry.space_group_name_H-M   'P 1'
#
loop_
_entity.id
_entity.type
_entity.pdbx_description
1 polymer ?
#
loop_
_entity_poly.entity_id
_entity_poly.type
_entity_poly.pdbx_seq_one_letter_code
_entity_poly.pdbx_strand_id
1 'polypeptide(L)' 'MNENLFKNVEAKTNVKKEDILNLARMVQMEDLNKEENLRKLIKDVATMANRDLSKEKEDRLVQAIQNNNAFQIKK' A
#
# COMPACT_ATOMS: atom_id res chain seq x y z
N MET A 1 -13.54 12.32 -8.52
CA MET A 1 -13.59 11.93 -7.09
C MET A 1 -12.34 11.09 -6.80
N ASN A 2 -11.23 11.69 -6.33
CA ASN A 2 -10.01 10.98 -5.88
C ASN A 2 -8.90 11.96 -5.42
N GLU A 3 -8.94 13.22 -5.85
CA GLU A 3 -7.89 14.21 -5.57
C GLU A 3 -7.72 14.52 -4.08
N ASN A 4 -8.81 14.45 -3.30
CA ASN A 4 -8.76 14.74 -1.87
C ASN A 4 -7.95 13.69 -1.09
N LEU A 5 -7.98 12.42 -1.50
CA LEU A 5 -7.18 11.38 -0.85
C LEU A 5 -5.69 11.64 -1.08
N PHE A 6 -5.32 11.89 -2.34
CA PHE A 6 -3.94 12.19 -2.72
C PHE A 6 -3.41 13.45 -2.05
N LYS A 7 -4.18 14.55 -2.02
CA LYS A 7 -3.79 15.79 -1.32
C LYS A 7 -3.56 15.58 0.17
N ASN A 8 -4.40 14.77 0.83
CA ASN A 8 -4.23 14.48 2.26
C ASN A 8 -3.00 13.61 2.54
N VAL A 9 -2.68 12.67 1.63
CA VAL A 9 -1.46 11.85 1.73
C VAL A 9 -0.24 12.73 1.47
N GLU A 10 -0.22 13.48 0.37
CA GLU A 10 0.85 14.42 0.01
C GLU A 10 1.14 15.42 1.13
N ALA A 11 0.12 16.03 1.72
CA ALA A 11 0.29 16.96 2.83
C ALA A 11 0.86 16.32 4.11
N LYS A 12 0.65 15.00 4.31
CA LYS A 12 1.05 14.27 5.54
C LYS A 12 2.31 13.44 5.38
N THR A 13 2.69 13.08 4.16
CA THR A 13 3.80 12.16 3.88
C THR A 13 4.73 12.68 2.79
N ASN A 14 4.46 13.85 2.21
CA ASN A 14 5.24 14.46 1.12
C ASN A 14 5.38 13.54 -0.12
N VAL A 15 4.45 12.59 -0.28
CA VAL A 15 4.42 11.64 -1.41
C VAL A 15 3.62 12.24 -2.54
N LYS A 16 4.18 12.23 -3.75
CA LYS A 16 3.48 12.74 -4.92
C LYS A 16 2.41 11.76 -5.40
N LYS A 17 1.35 12.30 -6.00
CA LYS A 17 0.30 11.52 -6.65
C LYS A 17 0.85 10.51 -7.68
N GLU A 18 1.88 10.90 -8.43
CA GLU A 18 2.51 10.04 -9.44
C GLU A 18 3.13 8.78 -8.84
N ASP A 19 3.80 8.90 -7.69
CA ASP A 19 4.41 7.76 -6.99
C ASP A 19 3.33 6.78 -6.52
N ILE A 20 2.23 7.29 -5.96
CA ILE A 20 1.10 6.47 -5.49
C ILE A 20 0.41 5.77 -6.67
N LEU A 21 0.26 6.45 -7.82
CA LEU A 21 -0.35 5.87 -9.02
C LEU A 21 0.56 4.81 -9.66
N ASN A 22 1.86 5.06 -9.76
CA ASN A 22 2.82 4.09 -10.28
C ASN A 22 2.84 2.84 -9.39
N LEU A 23 2.78 3.03 -8.08
CA LEU A 23 2.67 1.95 -7.14
C LEU A 23 1.37 1.16 -7.29
N ALA A 24 0.22 1.85 -7.35
CA ALA A 24 -1.07 1.20 -7.56
C ALA A 24 -1.14 0.40 -8.88
N ARG A 25 -0.36 0.78 -9.91
CA ARG A 25 -0.22 -0.01 -11.15
C ARG A 25 0.65 -1.24 -10.94
N MET A 26 1.80 -1.11 -10.28
CA MET A 26 2.65 -2.27 -9.95
C MET A 26 1.88 -3.30 -9.13
N VAL A 27 1.12 -2.83 -8.14
CA VAL A 27 0.22 -3.60 -7.27
C VAL A 27 -0.92 -4.30 -8.01
N GLN A 28 -1.46 -3.69 -9.07
CA GLN A 28 -2.48 -4.33 -9.90
C GLN A 28 -1.91 -5.42 -10.80
N MET A 29 -0.62 -5.34 -11.14
CA MET A 29 0.07 -6.35 -11.95
C MET A 29 0.69 -7.46 -11.09
N GLU A 30 1.08 -7.15 -9.86
CA GLU A 30 1.63 -8.10 -8.90
C GLU A 30 0.53 -8.83 -8.12
N ASP A 31 0.76 -10.11 -7.89
CA ASP A 31 -0.17 -10.96 -7.16
C ASP A 31 -0.05 -10.69 -5.64
N LEU A 32 -0.86 -9.77 -5.12
CA LEU A 32 -0.92 -9.40 -3.70
C LEU A 32 -1.37 -10.54 -2.77
N ASN A 33 -1.69 -11.71 -3.33
CA ASN A 33 -1.93 -12.92 -2.57
C ASN A 33 -0.66 -13.45 -1.88
N LYS A 34 0.54 -13.08 -2.36
CA LYS A 34 1.80 -13.49 -1.74
C LYS A 34 2.23 -12.50 -0.65
N GLU A 35 2.33 -13.00 0.58
CA GLU A 35 2.77 -12.23 1.75
C GLU A 35 4.12 -11.54 1.53
N GLU A 36 5.08 -12.24 0.89
CA GLU A 36 6.42 -11.72 0.61
C GLU A 36 6.40 -10.50 -0.30
N ASN A 37 5.65 -10.58 -1.40
CA ASN A 37 5.49 -9.46 -2.35
C ASN A 37 4.79 -8.29 -1.67
N LEU A 38 3.75 -8.58 -0.88
CA LEU A 38 2.98 -7.58 -0.17
C LEU A 38 3.82 -6.86 0.90
N ARG A 39 4.62 -7.61 1.66
CA ARG A 39 5.55 -7.07 2.66
C ARG A 39 6.58 -6.16 1.99
N LYS A 40 7.21 -6.64 0.92
CA LYS A 40 8.19 -5.86 0.15
C LYS A 40 7.60 -4.56 -0.38
N LEU A 41 6.39 -4.63 -0.95
CA LEU A 41 5.66 -3.47 -1.42
C LEU A 41 5.42 -2.46 -0.30
N ILE A 42 4.82 -2.89 0.82
CA ILE A 42 4.51 -2.02 1.97
C ILE A 42 5.76 -1.26 2.45
N LYS A 43 6.89 -1.97 2.52
CA LYS A 43 8.17 -1.40 2.89
C LYS A 43 8.66 -0.37 1.88
N ASP A 44 8.59 -0.69 0.59
CA ASP A 44 8.95 0.23 -0.49
C ASP A 44 8.09 1.51 -0.42
N VAL A 45 6.78 1.39 -0.18
CA VAL A 45 5.88 2.55 0.03
C VAL A 45 6.28 3.37 1.24
N ALA A 46 6.56 2.72 2.37
CA ALA A 46 6.88 3.40 3.61
C ALA A 46 8.18 4.20 3.51
N THR A 47 9.19 3.63 2.83
CA THR A 47 10.43 4.34 2.52
C THR A 47 10.16 5.53 1.60
N MET A 48 9.34 5.37 0.54
CA MET A 48 8.95 6.50 -0.31
C MET A 48 8.16 7.58 0.44
N ALA A 49 7.33 7.17 1.41
CA ALA A 49 6.55 8.04 2.27
C ALA A 49 7.33 8.61 3.46
N ASN A 50 8.63 8.30 3.54
CA ASN A 50 9.50 8.67 4.64
C ASN A 50 8.89 8.35 6.03
N ARG A 51 8.22 7.19 6.12
CA ARG A 51 7.58 6.70 7.34
C ARG A 51 8.29 5.47 7.87
N ASP A 52 8.61 5.50 9.15
CA ASP A 52 9.08 4.32 9.86
C ASP A 52 7.94 3.32 10.11
N LEU A 53 8.08 2.15 9.49
CA LEU A 53 7.31 0.97 9.83
C LEU A 53 8.11 0.09 10.78
N SER A 54 7.56 -0.13 11.97
CA SER A 54 7.99 -1.24 12.81
C SER A 54 7.43 -2.55 12.26
N LYS A 55 8.10 -3.67 12.54
CA LYS A 55 7.66 -5.02 12.11
C LYS A 55 6.18 -5.29 12.41
N GLU A 56 5.71 -4.89 13.59
CA GLU A 56 4.31 -5.06 13.99
C GLU A 56 3.35 -4.27 13.08
N LYS A 57 3.69 -3.04 12.68
CA LYS A 57 2.85 -2.24 11.77
C LYS A 57 2.82 -2.85 10.39
N GLU A 58 3.97 -3.35 9.93
CA GLU A 58 4.09 -4.02 8.63
C GLU A 58 3.22 -5.28 8.59
N ASP A 59 3.33 -6.16 9.59
CA ASP A 59 2.50 -7.37 9.68
C ASP A 59 1.01 -7.06 9.77
N ARG A 60 0.61 -6.00 10.51
CA ARG A 60 -0.78 -5.57 10.57
C ARG A 60 -1.30 -5.07 9.21
N LEU A 61 -0.47 -4.37 8.44
CA LEU A 61 -0.83 -3.92 7.09
C LEU A 61 -0.94 -5.10 6.13
N VAL A 62 0.01 -6.04 6.18
CA VAL A 62 -0.01 -7.29 5.40
C VAL A 62 -1.29 -8.06 5.67
N GLN A 63 -1.62 -8.30 6.95
CA GLN A 63 -2.83 -9.01 7.35
C GLN A 63 -4.11 -8.25 6.98
N ALA A 64 -4.14 -6.92 7.12
CA ALA A 64 -5.30 -6.12 6.75
C ALA A 64 -5.59 -6.20 5.26
N ILE A 65 -4.56 -6.16 4.41
CA ILE A 65 -4.72 -6.26 2.96
C ILE A 65 -5.08 -7.69 2.56
N GLN A 66 -4.42 -8.72 3.11
CA GLN A 66 -4.77 -10.13 2.86
C GLN A 66 -6.22 -10.45 3.27
N ASN A 67 -6.66 -10.00 4.45
CA ASN A 67 -8.03 -10.23 4.92
C ASN A 67 -9.06 -9.47 4.07
N ASN A 68 -8.73 -8.27 3.57
CA ASN A 68 -9.61 -7.52 2.69
C ASN A 68 -9.71 -8.17 1.30
N ASN A 69 -8.60 -8.70 0.77
CA ASN A 69 -8.59 -9.48 -0.48
C ASN A 69 -9.41 -10.78 -0.36
N ALA A 70 -9.38 -11.44 0.80
CA ALA A 70 -10.18 -12.63 1.05
C ALA A 70 -11.70 -12.36 0.97
N PHE A 71 -12.14 -11.12 1.19
CA PHE A 71 -13.55 -10.74 1.07
C PHE A 71 -14.02 -10.58 -0.39
N GLN A 72 -13.10 -10.46 -1.35
CA GLN A 72 -13.42 -10.22 -2.77
C GLN A 72 -13.56 -11.50 -3.60
N ILE A 73 -13.22 -12.68 -3.06
CA ILE A 73 -13.25 -13.96 -3.81
C ILE A 73 -14.54 -14.77 -3.54
N LYS A 74 -15.55 -14.18 -2.92
CA LYS A 74 -16.91 -14.75 -2.89
C LYS A 74 -17.83 -13.94 -3.78
N LYS A 75 -17.75 -14.20 -5.09
CA LYS A 75 -18.79 -13.82 -6.05
C LYS A 75 -19.48 -15.08 -6.56
#